data_AF-A0A949JL12-F1
#
_entry.id   AF-A0A949JL12-F1
#
_cell.length_a   1.000
_cell.length_b   1.000
_cell.length_c   1.000
_cell.angle_alpha   90.00
_cell.angle_beta   90.00
_cell.angle_gamma   90.00
#
_symmetry.space_group_name_H-M   'P 1'
#
loop_
_entity.id
_entity.type
_entity.pdbx_description
1 polymer ?
#
loop_
_entity_poly.entity_id
_entity_poly.type
_entity_poly.pdbx_seq_one_letter_code
_entity_poly.pdbx_strand_id
1 'polypeptide(L)'
;MARYVLKTTIIILAVAAVAACGGHGSVTEVLRGNLAYSRGDYQNALVHYMVAVENAPSDAWTRFNIGNVYYALGEHEAALEVWHDARRAIEEVDNAGASQLSLIYATSYNRGVLLYQQGQYEAAYNELRYALSVNSRSSDAKANLELALSKLQAADAVSANAAADGNEASPGAAGGVSAAPPDDPGDDGPGEQTLRILEYVRRKETQQWFANREIESQDQPQDW
;
A
#
# COMPACT_ATOMS: atom_id res chain seq x y z
N MET A 1 -41.52 38.53 -26.49
CA MET A 1 -40.25 38.04 -27.07
C MET A 1 -39.06 38.23 -26.11
N ALA A 2 -38.70 39.45 -25.71
CA ALA A 2 -37.51 39.71 -24.87
C ALA A 2 -37.45 38.95 -23.52
N ARG A 3 -38.58 38.79 -22.82
CA ARG A 3 -38.67 38.06 -21.55
C ARG A 3 -38.45 36.54 -21.67
N TYR A 4 -38.73 35.96 -22.84
CA TYR A 4 -38.51 34.54 -23.09
C TYR A 4 -37.06 34.27 -23.48
N VAL A 5 -36.47 35.14 -24.30
CA VAL A 5 -35.05 35.08 -24.68
C VAL A 5 -34.14 35.19 -23.45
N LEU A 6 -34.43 36.11 -22.52
CA LEU A 6 -33.64 36.28 -21.29
C LEU A 6 -33.66 35.02 -20.40
N LYS A 7 -34.84 34.42 -20.22
CA LYS A 7 -35.00 33.19 -19.43
C LYS A 7 -34.30 32.00 -20.06
N THR A 8 -34.37 31.84 -21.39
CA THR A 8 -33.68 30.74 -22.08
C THR A 8 -32.15 30.92 -22.04
N THR A 9 -31.62 32.13 -22.17
CA THR A 9 -30.17 32.37 -21.99
C THR A 9 -29.67 32.07 -20.58
N ILE A 10 -30.44 32.40 -19.54
CA ILE A 10 -30.04 32.10 -18.14
C ILE A 10 -29.99 30.58 -17.91
N ILE A 11 -30.95 29.83 -18.45
CA ILE A 11 -30.98 28.37 -18.34
C ILE A 11 -29.80 27.75 -19.09
N ILE A 12 -29.48 28.22 -20.30
CA ILE A 12 -28.35 27.72 -21.08
C ILE A 12 -27.01 28.03 -20.39
N LEU A 13 -26.84 29.22 -19.81
CA LEU A 13 -25.65 29.57 -19.04
C LEU A 13 -25.51 28.73 -17.75
N ALA A 14 -26.62 28.46 -17.07
CA ALA A 14 -26.61 27.59 -15.88
C ALA A 14 -26.27 26.13 -16.22
N VAL A 15 -26.78 25.60 -17.34
CA VAL A 15 -26.46 24.25 -17.82
C VAL A 15 -24.99 24.16 -18.28
N ALA A 16 -24.47 25.18 -18.95
CA ALA A 16 -23.07 25.24 -19.37
C ALA A 16 -22.10 25.35 -18.17
N ALA A 17 -22.48 26.08 -17.11
CA ALA A 17 -21.68 26.18 -15.89
C ALA A 17 -21.61 24.85 -15.11
N VAL A 18 -22.68 24.05 -15.12
CA VAL A 18 -22.69 22.71 -14.52
C VAL A 18 -21.86 21.72 -15.34
N ALA A 19 -21.83 21.86 -16.68
CA ALA A 19 -21.01 21.01 -17.55
C ALA A 19 -19.50 21.29 -17.46
N ALA A 20 -19.09 22.46 -16.97
CA ALA A 20 -17.68 22.87 -16.90
C ALA A 20 -16.94 22.42 -15.62
N CYS A 21 -17.64 21.91 -14.60
CA CYS A 21 -17.06 21.56 -13.29
C CYS A 21 -17.13 20.06 -12.94
N GLY A 22 -17.51 19.18 -13.87
CA GLY A 22 -17.68 17.75 -13.58
C GLY A 22 -16.50 16.88 -14.02
N GLY A 23 -15.65 16.46 -13.08
CA GLY A 23 -14.94 15.17 -13.11
C GLY A 23 -13.71 14.97 -14.01
N HIS A 24 -13.48 15.80 -15.04
CA HIS A 24 -12.39 15.55 -16.00
C HIS A 24 -10.99 15.93 -15.48
N GLY A 25 -10.92 16.77 -14.45
CA GLY A 25 -9.67 17.18 -13.81
C GLY A 25 -9.00 16.04 -13.04
N SER A 26 -9.76 15.27 -12.24
CA SER A 26 -9.16 14.27 -11.35
C SER A 26 -8.43 13.17 -12.12
N VAL A 27 -9.05 12.57 -13.14
CA VAL A 27 -8.44 11.50 -13.94
C VAL A 27 -7.17 11.97 -14.64
N THR A 28 -7.17 13.20 -15.18
CA THR A 28 -6.00 13.78 -15.84
C THR A 28 -4.84 13.95 -14.86
N GLU A 29 -5.12 14.44 -13.65
CA GLU A 29 -4.13 14.60 -12.60
C GLU A 29 -3.62 13.26 -12.08
N VAL A 30 -4.48 12.24 -11.94
CA VAL A 30 -4.05 10.86 -11.64
C VAL A 30 -3.06 10.35 -12.69
N LEU A 31 -3.35 10.53 -13.98
CA LEU A 31 -2.47 10.11 -15.06
C LEU A 31 -1.12 10.85 -15.05
N ARG A 32 -1.13 12.15 -14.76
CA ARG A 32 0.10 12.95 -14.60
C ARG A 32 0.91 12.47 -13.40
N GLY A 33 0.25 12.20 -12.28
CA GLY A 33 0.87 11.64 -11.08
C GLY A 33 1.52 10.29 -11.34
N ASN A 34 0.81 9.39 -12.02
CA ASN A 34 1.33 8.07 -12.41
C ASN A 34 2.56 8.19 -13.33
N LEU A 35 2.53 9.10 -14.30
CA LEU A 35 3.65 9.35 -15.19
C LEU A 35 4.87 9.89 -14.42
N ALA A 36 4.67 10.84 -13.53
CA ALA A 36 5.73 11.38 -12.67
C ALA A 36 6.33 10.29 -11.77
N TYR A 37 5.48 9.49 -11.11
CA TYR A 37 5.89 8.36 -10.28
C TYR A 37 6.74 7.35 -11.06
N SER A 38 6.31 6.99 -12.28
CA SER A 38 7.04 6.05 -13.14
C SER A 38 8.44 6.54 -13.56
N ARG A 39 8.65 7.87 -13.54
CA ARG A 39 9.94 8.53 -13.82
C ARG A 39 10.80 8.72 -12.57
N GLY A 40 10.32 8.31 -11.40
CA GLY A 40 10.97 8.57 -10.11
C GLY A 40 10.81 10.00 -9.61
N ASP A 41 9.97 10.82 -10.26
CA ASP A 41 9.69 12.19 -9.86
C ASP A 41 8.56 12.21 -8.82
N TYR A 42 8.88 11.71 -7.63
CA TYR A 42 7.92 11.46 -6.57
C TYR A 42 7.30 12.75 -6.00
N GLN A 43 8.03 13.86 -6.01
CA GLN A 43 7.51 15.14 -5.55
C GLN A 43 6.42 15.68 -6.48
N ASN A 44 6.65 15.66 -7.81
CA ASN A 44 5.61 16.05 -8.75
C ASN A 44 4.46 15.04 -8.79
N ALA A 45 4.74 13.75 -8.59
CA ALA A 45 3.69 12.74 -8.44
C ALA A 45 2.75 13.09 -7.27
N LEU A 46 3.30 13.46 -6.12
CA LEU A 46 2.52 13.88 -4.95
C LEU A 46 1.61 15.07 -5.27
N VAL A 47 2.16 16.11 -5.90
CA VAL A 47 1.40 17.31 -6.28
C VAL A 47 0.19 16.95 -7.14
N HIS A 48 0.40 16.16 -8.19
CA HIS A 48 -0.68 15.74 -9.08
C HIS A 48 -1.73 14.88 -8.36
N TYR A 49 -1.32 13.92 -7.53
CA TYR A 49 -2.28 13.12 -6.77
C TYR A 49 -3.05 13.94 -5.73
N MET A 50 -2.44 14.92 -5.07
CA MET A 50 -3.14 15.80 -4.13
C MET A 50 -4.25 16.59 -4.84
N VAL A 51 -3.96 17.17 -6.01
CA VAL A 51 -4.98 17.84 -6.84
C VAL A 51 -6.09 16.86 -7.26
N ALA A 52 -5.74 15.61 -7.59
CA ALA A 52 -6.75 14.60 -7.91
C ALA A 52 -7.67 14.28 -6.72
N VAL A 53 -7.13 14.12 -5.51
CA VAL A 53 -7.92 13.88 -4.29
C VAL A 53 -8.79 15.08 -3.92
N GLU A 54 -8.32 16.31 -4.10
CA GLU A 54 -9.16 17.50 -3.89
C GLU A 54 -10.42 17.49 -4.77
N ASN A 55 -10.28 17.02 -6.02
CA ASN A 55 -11.38 16.92 -6.97
C ASN A 55 -12.26 15.68 -6.76
N ALA A 56 -11.71 14.60 -6.20
CA ALA A 56 -12.40 13.35 -5.93
C ALA A 56 -12.00 12.77 -4.55
N PRO A 57 -12.52 13.33 -3.43
CA PRO A 57 -12.05 12.97 -2.08
C PRO A 57 -12.26 11.50 -1.70
N SER A 58 -13.23 10.83 -2.31
CA SER A 58 -13.57 9.42 -2.07
C SER A 58 -12.76 8.44 -2.92
N ASP A 59 -11.85 8.91 -3.80
CA ASP A 59 -11.03 8.04 -4.62
C ASP A 59 -9.92 7.38 -3.80
N ALA A 60 -10.20 6.17 -3.34
CA ALA A 60 -9.31 5.37 -2.54
C ALA A 60 -8.05 4.91 -3.30
N TRP A 61 -8.12 4.74 -4.62
CA TRP A 61 -6.95 4.36 -5.43
C TRP A 61 -5.95 5.50 -5.53
N THR A 62 -6.43 6.73 -5.68
CA THR A 62 -5.55 7.90 -5.66
C THR A 62 -4.89 8.08 -4.28
N ARG A 63 -5.63 7.86 -3.19
CA ARG A 63 -5.02 7.84 -1.84
C ARG A 63 -3.96 6.74 -1.70
N PHE A 64 -4.21 5.54 -2.21
CA PHE A 64 -3.22 4.47 -2.22
C PHE A 64 -1.93 4.87 -2.96
N ASN A 65 -2.06 5.52 -4.12
CA ASN A 65 -0.90 6.04 -4.86
C ASN A 65 -0.12 7.11 -4.09
N ILE A 66 -0.79 7.96 -3.31
CA ILE A 66 -0.13 8.89 -2.39
C ILE A 66 0.68 8.13 -1.34
N GLY A 67 0.13 7.06 -0.77
CA GLY A 67 0.87 6.18 0.15
C GLY A 67 2.13 5.60 -0.48
N ASN A 68 2.05 5.17 -1.75
CA ASN A 68 3.21 4.68 -2.50
C ASN A 68 4.26 5.77 -2.75
N VAL A 69 3.83 7.01 -3.00
CA VAL A 69 4.72 8.16 -3.11
C VAL A 69 5.43 8.45 -1.78
N TYR A 70 4.70 8.47 -0.67
CA TYR A 70 5.32 8.65 0.65
C TYR A 70 6.33 7.55 0.96
N TYR A 71 5.99 6.31 0.64
CA TYR A 71 6.92 5.19 0.77
C TYR A 71 8.19 5.41 -0.07
N ALA A 72 8.04 5.81 -1.34
CA ALA A 72 9.18 6.06 -2.24
C ALA A 72 10.05 7.26 -1.80
N LEU A 73 9.48 8.21 -1.07
CA LEU A 73 10.18 9.34 -0.46
C LEU A 73 10.85 8.99 0.89
N GLY A 74 10.60 7.79 1.43
CA GLY A 74 11.08 7.37 2.75
C GLY A 74 10.23 7.85 3.94
N GLU A 75 9.09 8.49 3.66
CA GLU A 75 8.13 8.98 4.66
C GLU A 75 7.22 7.82 5.11
N HIS A 76 7.81 6.85 5.80
CA HIS A 76 7.19 5.55 6.08
C HIS A 76 5.93 5.64 6.95
N GLU A 77 5.92 6.50 7.97
CA GLU A 77 4.77 6.68 8.86
C GLU A 77 3.57 7.27 8.10
N ALA A 78 3.83 8.26 7.23
CA ALA A 78 2.81 8.83 6.36
C ALA A 78 2.27 7.80 5.35
N ALA A 79 3.13 6.93 4.81
CA ALA A 79 2.70 5.85 3.94
C ALA A 79 1.73 4.87 4.66
N LEU A 80 2.09 4.45 5.88
CA LEU A 80 1.24 3.55 6.69
C LEU A 80 -0.13 4.15 6.99
N GLU A 81 -0.17 5.44 7.33
CA GLU A 81 -1.42 6.18 7.61
C GLU A 81 -2.28 6.32 6.36
N VAL A 82 -1.69 6.76 5.24
CA VAL A 82 -2.43 6.99 4.00
C VAL A 82 -2.96 5.69 3.38
N TRP A 83 -2.19 4.60 3.44
CA TRP A 83 -2.69 3.29 3.01
C TRP A 83 -3.83 2.77 3.88
N HIS A 84 -3.77 3.00 5.19
CA HIS A 84 -4.87 2.66 6.10
C HIS A 84 -6.13 3.46 5.74
N ASP A 85 -5.99 4.76 5.49
CA ASP A 85 -7.09 5.63 5.10
C ASP A 85 -7.70 5.28 3.75
N ALA A 86 -6.88 4.89 2.77
CA ALA A 86 -7.34 4.39 1.48
C ALA A 86 -8.20 3.11 1.66
N ARG A 87 -7.76 2.19 2.51
CA ARG A 87 -8.52 0.95 2.79
C ARG A 87 -9.84 1.24 3.51
N ARG A 88 -9.82 2.08 4.55
CA ARG A 88 -11.03 2.46 5.30
C ARG A 88 -12.10 3.07 4.40
N ALA A 89 -11.71 3.91 3.44
CA ALA A 89 -12.63 4.56 2.50
C ALA A 89 -13.44 3.58 1.63
N ILE A 90 -13.00 2.33 1.48
CA ILE A 90 -13.72 1.30 0.72
C ILE A 90 -14.34 0.20 1.58
N GLU A 91 -13.85 -0.02 2.80
CA GLU A 91 -14.44 -0.97 3.76
C GLU A 91 -15.78 -0.47 4.30
N GLU A 92 -16.02 0.84 4.29
CA GLU A 92 -17.29 1.45 4.68
C GLU A 92 -18.41 1.24 3.63
N VAL A 93 -18.11 0.67 2.47
CA VAL A 93 -19.08 0.43 1.38
C VAL A 93 -19.54 -1.03 1.40
N ASP A 94 -20.83 -1.26 1.65
CA ASP A 94 -21.42 -2.60 1.59
C ASP A 94 -21.28 -3.23 0.18
N ASN A 95 -20.86 -4.50 0.13
CA ASN A 95 -20.56 -5.28 -1.08
C ASN A 95 -19.30 -4.85 -1.86
N ALA A 96 -18.13 -5.17 -1.30
CA ALA A 96 -16.85 -4.97 -1.98
C ALA A 96 -16.78 -5.75 -3.32
N GLY A 97 -16.74 -5.03 -4.43
CA GLY A 97 -16.44 -5.56 -5.76
C GLY A 97 -14.96 -5.91 -5.93
N ALA A 98 -14.62 -6.55 -7.06
CA ALA A 98 -13.26 -7.04 -7.33
C ALA A 98 -12.16 -5.96 -7.25
N SER A 99 -12.47 -4.72 -7.65
CA SER A 99 -11.55 -3.57 -7.53
C SER A 99 -11.24 -3.22 -6.06
N GLN A 100 -12.25 -3.23 -5.19
CA GLN A 100 -12.08 -2.96 -3.76
C GLN A 100 -11.27 -4.08 -3.09
N LEU A 101 -11.55 -5.34 -3.40
CA LEU A 101 -10.75 -6.47 -2.91
C LEU A 101 -9.28 -6.34 -3.33
N SER A 102 -9.02 -5.90 -4.57
CA SER A 102 -7.66 -5.67 -5.05
C SER A 102 -6.94 -4.57 -4.25
N LEU A 103 -7.64 -3.49 -3.90
CA LEU A 103 -7.10 -2.41 -3.07
C LEU A 103 -6.87 -2.85 -1.61
N ILE A 104 -7.80 -3.60 -1.01
CA ILE A 104 -7.64 -4.16 0.35
C ILE A 104 -6.40 -5.06 0.40
N TYR A 105 -6.23 -5.92 -0.60
CA TYR A 105 -5.04 -6.75 -0.72
C TYR A 105 -3.77 -5.90 -0.82
N ALA A 106 -3.72 -4.93 -1.75
CA ALA A 106 -2.53 -4.11 -2.00
C ALA A 106 -2.09 -3.30 -0.78
N THR A 107 -3.04 -2.60 -0.15
CA THR A 107 -2.81 -1.82 1.09
C THR A 107 -2.31 -2.69 2.22
N SER A 108 -2.94 -3.85 2.46
CA SER A 108 -2.55 -4.76 3.55
C SER A 108 -1.21 -5.41 3.29
N TYR A 109 -0.92 -5.78 2.05
CA TYR A 109 0.38 -6.32 1.66
C TYR A 109 1.50 -5.29 1.85
N ASN A 110 1.33 -4.06 1.35
CA ASN A 110 2.33 -3.00 1.46
C ASN A 110 2.59 -2.61 2.92
N ARG A 111 1.53 -2.43 3.72
CA ARG A 111 1.65 -2.16 5.16
C ARG A 111 2.37 -3.31 5.86
N GLY A 112 2.00 -4.55 5.58
CA GLY A 112 2.66 -5.73 6.16
C GLY A 112 4.16 -5.81 5.86
N VAL A 113 4.55 -5.53 4.61
CA VAL A 113 5.98 -5.47 4.22
C VAL A 113 6.72 -4.35 4.93
N LEU A 114 6.16 -3.13 4.96
CA LEU A 114 6.82 -2.00 5.61
C LEU A 114 6.93 -2.20 7.13
N LEU A 115 5.89 -2.70 7.77
CA LEU A 115 5.91 -3.03 9.21
C LEU A 115 6.98 -4.09 9.52
N TYR A 116 7.16 -5.08 8.65
CA TYR A 116 8.23 -6.06 8.79
C TYR A 116 9.61 -5.39 8.74
N GLN A 117 9.83 -4.47 7.78
CA GLN A 117 11.08 -3.72 7.65
C GLN A 117 11.37 -2.85 8.87
N GLN A 118 10.34 -2.33 9.53
CA GLN A 118 10.44 -1.57 10.76
C GLN A 118 10.60 -2.45 12.02
N GLY A 119 10.65 -3.78 11.87
CA GLY A 119 10.75 -4.74 12.98
C GLY A 119 9.46 -4.95 13.76
N GLN A 120 8.33 -4.39 13.28
CA GLN A 120 7.01 -4.53 13.89
C GLN A 120 6.35 -5.85 13.44
N TYR A 121 6.97 -6.98 13.80
CA TYR A 121 6.66 -8.29 13.22
C TYR A 121 5.24 -8.78 13.52
N GLU A 122 4.68 -8.45 14.69
CA GLU A 122 3.29 -8.82 15.03
C GLU A 122 2.28 -8.07 14.14
N ALA A 123 2.47 -6.75 13.99
CA ALA A 123 1.65 -5.94 13.12
C ALA A 123 1.79 -6.38 11.65
N ALA A 124 3.02 -6.67 11.21
CA ALA A 124 3.28 -7.22 9.88
C ALA A 124 2.55 -8.53 9.63
N TYR A 125 2.61 -9.48 10.58
CA TYR A 125 1.91 -10.75 10.51
C TYR A 125 0.40 -10.57 10.34
N ASN A 126 -0.20 -9.67 11.12
CA ASN A 126 -1.63 -9.40 11.06
C ASN A 126 -2.06 -8.82 9.71
N GLU A 127 -1.33 -7.85 9.17
CA GLU A 127 -1.61 -7.26 7.86
C GLU A 127 -1.45 -8.26 6.71
N LEU A 128 -0.40 -9.10 6.74
CA LEU A 128 -0.16 -10.12 5.72
C LEU A 128 -1.19 -11.25 5.79
N ARG A 129 -1.62 -11.64 6.99
CA ARG A 129 -2.74 -12.56 7.18
C ARG A 129 -4.02 -11.97 6.62
N TYR A 130 -4.26 -10.68 6.83
CA TYR A 130 -5.44 -10.02 6.27
C TYR A 130 -5.39 -9.96 4.74
N ALA A 131 -4.23 -9.66 4.14
CA ALA A 131 -4.04 -9.74 2.69
C ALA A 131 -4.37 -11.14 2.14
N LEU A 132 -3.94 -12.21 2.83
CA LEU A 132 -4.23 -13.59 2.44
C LEU A 132 -5.70 -14.00 2.63
N SER A 133 -6.45 -13.32 3.50
CA SER A 133 -7.90 -13.52 3.62
C SER A 133 -8.65 -13.08 2.36
N VAL A 134 -8.10 -12.07 1.66
CA VAL A 134 -8.64 -11.56 0.39
C VAL A 134 -8.10 -12.33 -0.81
N ASN A 135 -6.78 -12.60 -0.85
CA ASN A 135 -6.14 -13.37 -1.91
C ASN A 135 -5.30 -14.51 -1.33
N SER A 136 -5.95 -15.63 -1.05
CA SER A 136 -5.33 -16.83 -0.48
C SER A 136 -4.32 -17.54 -1.40
N ARG A 137 -4.23 -17.12 -2.67
CA ARG A 137 -3.32 -17.68 -3.67
C ARG A 137 -2.02 -16.89 -3.83
N SER A 138 -1.89 -15.73 -3.19
CA SER A 138 -0.66 -14.95 -3.25
C SER A 138 0.51 -15.70 -2.62
N SER A 139 1.51 -16.07 -3.44
CA SER A 139 2.75 -16.68 -2.96
C SER A 139 3.59 -15.69 -2.16
N ASP A 140 3.61 -14.42 -2.56
CA ASP A 140 4.46 -13.41 -1.92
C ASP A 140 3.93 -13.03 -0.54
N ALA A 141 2.60 -12.93 -0.40
CA ALA A 141 2.01 -12.69 0.92
C ALA A 141 2.23 -13.87 1.86
N LYS A 142 2.24 -15.12 1.36
CA LYS A 142 2.60 -16.31 2.15
C LYS A 142 4.05 -16.28 2.60
N ALA A 143 4.98 -16.00 1.68
CA ALA A 143 6.40 -15.92 1.99
C ALA A 143 6.68 -14.83 3.04
N ASN A 144 6.12 -13.64 2.87
CA ASN A 144 6.28 -12.55 3.83
C ASN A 144 5.63 -12.87 5.19
N LEU A 145 4.48 -13.56 5.21
CA LEU A 145 3.83 -13.98 6.46
C LEU A 145 4.71 -14.96 7.22
N GLU A 146 5.32 -15.91 6.52
CA GLU A 146 6.25 -16.89 7.09
C GLU A 146 7.49 -16.20 7.67
N LEU A 147 8.05 -15.21 6.97
CA LEU A 147 9.15 -14.39 7.49
C LEU A 147 8.75 -13.66 8.78
N ALA A 148 7.56 -13.05 8.82
CA ALA A 148 7.05 -12.37 10.02
C ALA A 148 6.85 -13.37 11.18
N LEU A 149 6.28 -14.53 10.91
CA LEU A 149 6.06 -15.60 11.90
C LEU A 149 7.39 -16.13 12.47
N SER A 150 8.39 -16.35 11.62
CA SER A 150 9.72 -16.79 12.04
C SER A 150 10.36 -15.80 13.03
N LYS A 151 10.23 -14.50 12.76
CA LYS A 151 10.73 -13.46 13.67
C LYS A 151 10.01 -13.44 15.01
N LEU A 152 8.69 -13.65 15.03
CA LEU A 152 7.91 -13.77 16.27
C LEU A 152 8.35 -14.98 17.10
N GLN A 153 8.48 -16.15 16.48
CA GLN A 153 8.92 -17.37 17.16
C GLN A 153 10.33 -17.24 17.74
N ALA A 154 11.23 -16.57 17.02
CA ALA A 154 12.58 -16.29 17.52
C ALA A 154 12.54 -15.37 18.75
N ALA A 155 11.71 -14.33 18.75
CA ALA A 155 11.54 -13.44 19.90
C ALA A 155 10.94 -14.17 21.12
N ASP A 156 9.94 -15.03 20.89
CA ASP A 156 9.32 -15.84 21.94
C ASP A 156 10.34 -16.80 22.58
N ALA A 157 11.15 -17.49 21.75
CA ALA A 157 12.19 -18.39 22.23
C ALA A 157 13.24 -17.66 23.09
N VAL A 158 13.65 -16.45 22.69
CA VAL A 158 14.56 -15.61 23.50
C VAL A 158 13.93 -15.22 24.83
N SER A 159 12.65 -14.81 24.82
CA SER A 159 11.94 -14.43 26.04
C SER A 159 11.75 -15.61 27.01
N ALA A 160 11.49 -16.81 26.48
CA ALA A 160 11.33 -18.03 27.26
C ALA A 160 12.65 -18.47 27.91
N ASN A 161 13.76 -18.37 27.18
CA ASN A 161 15.10 -18.66 27.70
C ASN A 161 15.50 -17.66 28.79
N ALA A 162 15.24 -16.36 28.59
CA ALA A 162 15.53 -15.34 29.62
C ALA A 162 14.70 -15.55 30.91
N ALA A 163 13.46 -16.02 30.78
CA ALA A 163 12.61 -16.36 31.92
C ALA A 163 13.09 -17.63 32.66
N ALA A 164 13.68 -18.58 31.95
CA ALA A 164 14.30 -19.77 32.54
C ALA A 164 15.59 -19.42 33.31
N ASP A 165 16.46 -18.61 32.72
CA ASP A 165 17.73 -18.19 33.34
C ASP A 165 17.52 -17.30 34.57
N GLY A 166 16.48 -16.46 34.58
CA GLY A 166 16.13 -15.60 35.72
C GLY A 166 15.58 -16.34 36.95
N ASN A 167 15.32 -17.64 36.85
CA ASN A 167 14.80 -18.47 37.94
C ASN A 167 15.88 -19.36 38.59
N GLU A 168 17.13 -19.29 38.13
CA GLU A 168 18.27 -19.92 38.79
C GLU A 168 18.99 -18.94 39.72
N ALA A 169 18.50 -18.83 40.97
CA ALA A 169 19.27 -18.19 42.04
C ALA A 169 20.21 -19.19 42.72
N SER A 170 21.52 -18.97 42.55
CA SER A 170 22.69 -19.32 43.42
C SER A 170 23.59 -20.50 42.96
N PRO A 171 24.84 -20.59 43.46
CA PRO A 171 25.93 -19.67 43.23
C PRO A 171 27.21 -20.39 42.72
N GLY A 172 27.96 -19.72 41.85
CA GLY A 172 29.39 -19.95 41.68
C GLY A 172 29.81 -20.98 40.61
N ALA A 173 30.49 -20.49 39.58
CA ALA A 173 31.85 -20.89 39.23
C ALA A 173 32.27 -20.13 37.97
N ALA A 174 33.49 -19.56 38.03
CA ALA A 174 34.13 -18.87 36.94
C ALA A 174 34.47 -19.82 35.77
N GLY A 175 34.35 -19.33 34.54
CA GLY A 175 34.85 -20.04 33.35
C GLY A 175 34.29 -19.53 32.02
N GLY A 176 34.46 -18.25 31.70
CA GLY A 176 34.06 -17.70 30.40
C GLY A 176 35.15 -17.89 29.35
N VAL A 177 35.05 -18.96 28.56
CA VAL A 177 35.79 -19.06 27.29
C VAL A 177 34.91 -18.42 26.21
N SER A 178 35.45 -17.39 25.57
CA SER A 178 34.90 -16.75 24.38
C SER A 178 34.75 -17.79 23.27
N ALA A 179 33.53 -17.97 22.79
CA ALA A 179 33.25 -18.60 21.51
C ALA A 179 32.29 -17.68 20.74
N ALA A 180 32.82 -17.00 19.73
CA ALA A 180 32.01 -16.38 18.70
C ALA A 180 31.34 -17.49 17.86
N PRO A 181 30.09 -17.30 17.35
CA PRO A 181 29.53 -18.21 16.37
C PRO A 181 30.30 -18.10 15.04
N PRO A 182 30.35 -19.18 14.24
CA PRO A 182 31.18 -19.25 13.04
C PRO A 182 30.63 -18.37 11.91
N ASP A 183 31.53 -17.76 11.15
CA ASP A 183 31.24 -17.12 9.87
C ASP A 183 30.63 -18.16 8.90
N ASP A 184 29.35 -18.01 8.56
CA ASP A 184 28.66 -18.80 7.53
C ASP A 184 28.87 -18.13 6.15
N PRO A 185 29.57 -18.76 5.19
CA PRO A 185 29.90 -18.14 3.90
C PRO A 185 28.75 -18.16 2.89
N GLY A 186 27.49 -18.16 3.35
CA GLY A 186 26.30 -18.18 2.49
C GLY A 186 25.12 -17.32 2.98
N ASP A 187 25.32 -16.44 3.97
CA ASP A 187 24.29 -15.50 4.41
C ASP A 187 24.19 -14.33 3.41
N ASP A 188 23.40 -14.54 2.36
CA ASP A 188 22.81 -13.44 1.59
C ASP A 188 21.84 -12.72 2.53
N GLY A 189 22.41 -11.85 3.37
CA GLY A 189 21.72 -11.25 4.51
C GLY A 189 20.40 -10.55 4.12
N PRO A 190 19.63 -10.10 5.12
CA PRO A 190 18.27 -9.56 4.95
C PRO A 190 18.13 -8.52 3.83
N GLY A 191 19.21 -7.81 3.48
CA GLY A 191 19.27 -6.84 2.40
C GLY A 191 18.87 -7.39 1.02
N GLU A 192 19.30 -8.58 0.61
CA GLU A 192 19.07 -9.04 -0.77
C GLU A 192 17.65 -9.59 -0.98
N GLN A 193 17.09 -10.26 0.03
CA GLN A 193 15.68 -10.69 0.02
C GLN A 193 14.73 -9.49 0.15
N THR A 194 15.09 -8.49 0.96
CA THR A 194 14.35 -7.22 1.08
C THR A 194 14.33 -6.47 -0.24
N LEU A 195 15.46 -6.41 -0.96
CA LEU A 195 15.52 -5.83 -2.30
C LEU A 195 14.63 -6.58 -3.29
N ARG A 196 14.54 -7.93 -3.23
CA ARG A 196 13.60 -8.70 -4.07
C ARG A 196 12.13 -8.37 -3.78
N ILE A 197 11.75 -8.18 -2.51
CA ILE A 197 10.37 -7.83 -2.12
C ILE A 197 10.02 -6.40 -2.57
N LEU A 198 10.96 -5.46 -2.45
CA LEU A 198 10.75 -4.06 -2.84
C LEU A 198 10.76 -3.84 -4.35
N GLU A 199 11.67 -4.51 -5.06
CA GLU A 199 11.66 -4.57 -6.53
C GLU A 199 10.35 -5.21 -7.00
N TYR A 200 9.85 -6.23 -6.29
CA TYR A 200 8.59 -6.90 -6.60
C TYR A 200 7.38 -6.00 -6.41
N VAL A 201 7.24 -5.31 -5.27
CA VAL A 201 6.15 -4.33 -5.01
C VAL A 201 6.17 -3.27 -6.11
N ARG A 202 7.32 -2.62 -6.34
CA ARG A 202 7.46 -1.58 -7.37
C ARG A 202 7.09 -2.10 -8.75
N ARG A 203 7.55 -3.30 -9.13
CA ARG A 203 7.27 -3.91 -10.43
C ARG A 203 5.82 -4.33 -10.57
N LYS A 204 5.22 -4.92 -9.54
CA LYS A 204 3.82 -5.37 -9.57
C LYS A 204 2.85 -4.22 -9.54
N GLU A 205 3.10 -3.16 -8.78
CA GLU A 205 2.26 -1.97 -8.78
C GLU A 205 2.31 -1.26 -10.13
N THR A 206 3.52 -1.11 -10.69
CA THR A 206 3.70 -0.58 -12.05
C THR A 206 2.92 -1.42 -13.08
N GLN A 207 2.88 -2.75 -12.91
CA GLN A 207 2.17 -3.67 -13.81
C GLN A 207 0.66 -3.77 -13.57
N GLN A 208 0.20 -3.79 -12.33
CA GLN A 208 -1.22 -3.77 -11.95
C GLN A 208 -1.90 -2.51 -12.47
N TRP A 209 -1.16 -1.40 -12.51
CA TRP A 209 -1.62 -0.16 -13.12
C TRP A 209 -1.91 -0.30 -14.64
N PHE A 210 -1.08 -1.02 -15.40
CA PHE A 210 -1.39 -1.31 -16.80
C PHE A 210 -2.55 -2.31 -16.96
N ALA A 211 -2.65 -3.31 -16.08
CA ALA A 211 -3.66 -4.36 -16.16
C ALA A 211 -5.08 -3.87 -15.81
N ASN A 212 -5.23 -2.98 -14.82
CA ASN A 212 -6.53 -2.39 -14.48
C ASN A 212 -7.11 -1.54 -15.63
N ARG A 213 -6.24 -1.04 -16.52
CA ARG A 213 -6.63 -0.27 -17.71
C ARG A 213 -7.17 -1.15 -18.85
N GLU A 214 -6.71 -2.40 -18.96
CA GLU A 214 -7.27 -3.37 -19.90
C GLU A 214 -8.70 -3.75 -19.51
N ILE A 215 -8.99 -3.89 -18.21
CA ILE A 215 -10.31 -4.21 -17.70
C ILE A 215 -11.29 -3.02 -17.87
N GLU A 216 -10.88 -1.80 -17.55
CA GLU A 216 -11.72 -0.60 -17.78
C GLU A 216 -12.00 -0.33 -19.27
N SER A 217 -11.09 -0.70 -20.17
CA SER A 217 -11.30 -0.54 -21.60
C SER A 217 -12.26 -1.57 -22.22
N GLN A 218 -12.49 -2.69 -21.54
CA GLN A 218 -13.36 -3.78 -22.04
C GLN A 218 -14.81 -3.67 -21.55
N ASP A 219 -15.11 -2.78 -20.61
CA ASP A 219 -16.46 -2.57 -20.05
C ASP A 219 -17.15 -1.29 -20.56
N GLN A 220 -16.59 -0.62 -21.58
CA GLN A 220 -17.35 0.36 -22.35
C GLN A 220 -18.40 -0.41 -23.17
N PRO A 221 -19.72 -0.17 -22.99
CA PRO A 221 -20.71 -0.73 -23.89
C PRO A 221 -20.35 -0.27 -25.30
N GLN A 222 -20.11 -1.24 -26.17
CA GLN A 222 -19.89 -0.99 -27.58
C GLN A 222 -21.23 -0.56 -28.16
N ASP A 223 -21.47 0.75 -28.15
CA ASP A 223 -22.65 1.36 -28.78
C ASP A 223 -22.71 0.91 -30.25
N TRP A 224 -23.72 0.09 -30.55
CA TRP A 224 -24.22 -0.16 -31.89
C TRP A 224 -25.51 0.62 -32.10
#